data_AF-T1SBD2-F1
#
_entry.id   AF-T1SBD2-F1
#
_cell.length_a   1.000
_cell.length_b   1.000
_cell.length_c   1.000
_cell.angle_alpha   90.00
_cell.angle_beta   90.00
_cell.angle_gamma   90.00
#
_symmetry.space_group_name_H-M   'P 1'
#
loop_
_entity.id
_entity.type
_entity.pdbx_description
1 polymer ?
#
loop_
_entity_poly.entity_id
_entity_poly.type
_entity_poly.pdbx_seq_one_letter_code
_entity_poly.pdbx_strand_id
1 'polypeptide(L)'
;RSDAQSQAHSQRLKDIQRATIMMDNDFRQIVARKSRLDGDTPSNKLLQASEYLLDSSSEGIMFIRSGWQNPQAMFPRGDITRVGYRIEDDKLERVWFRYPDTVVGEKPLVRVLLTGVTELKFEFYYDKKWHEKWNKENTLPEGIKVIMTLKDLGDIERIYLVPSSALPK
;
A
#
# COMPACT_ATOMS: atom_id res chain seq x y z
N ARG A 1 -15.65 -34.60 -7.68
CA ARG A 1 -14.87 -34.11 -6.52
C ARG A 1 -13.56 -33.44 -6.95
N SER A 2 -12.79 -34.02 -7.89
CA SER A 2 -11.59 -33.41 -8.47
C SER A 2 -11.85 -32.07 -9.19
N ASP A 3 -12.97 -31.94 -9.92
CA ASP A 3 -13.28 -30.69 -10.65
C ASP A 3 -13.58 -29.52 -9.71
N ALA A 4 -14.32 -29.75 -8.63
CA ALA A 4 -14.66 -28.71 -7.65
C ALA A 4 -13.42 -28.20 -6.90
N GLN A 5 -12.48 -29.09 -6.55
CA GLN A 5 -11.20 -28.70 -5.94
C GLN A 5 -10.33 -27.92 -6.93
N SER A 6 -10.28 -28.36 -8.19
CA SER A 6 -9.53 -27.67 -9.25
C SER A 6 -10.08 -26.28 -9.53
N GLN A 7 -11.41 -26.13 -9.54
CA GLN A 7 -12.08 -24.84 -9.69
C GLN A 7 -11.81 -23.91 -8.51
N ALA A 8 -11.89 -24.41 -7.27
CA ALA A 8 -11.60 -23.62 -6.07
C ALA A 8 -10.15 -23.12 -6.04
N HIS A 9 -9.19 -23.99 -6.37
CA HIS A 9 -7.78 -23.61 -6.47
C HIS A 9 -7.55 -22.57 -7.57
N SER A 10 -8.16 -22.76 -8.74
CA SER A 10 -8.09 -21.79 -9.84
C SER A 10 -8.67 -20.42 -9.46
N GLN A 11 -9.76 -20.40 -8.69
CA GLN A 11 -10.35 -19.17 -8.20
C GLN A 11 -9.45 -18.46 -7.20
N ARG A 12 -8.84 -19.21 -6.28
CA ARG A 12 -7.87 -18.68 -5.30
C ARG A 12 -6.68 -17.99 -5.97
N LEU A 13 -6.10 -18.62 -6.99
CA LEU A 13 -4.99 -18.02 -7.76
C LEU A 13 -5.42 -16.72 -8.47
N LYS A 14 -6.64 -16.67 -9.02
CA LYS A 14 -7.18 -15.44 -9.61
C LYS A 14 -7.34 -14.33 -8.59
N ASP A 15 -7.76 -14.64 -7.37
CA ASP A 15 -7.93 -13.64 -6.32
C ASP A 15 -6.57 -13.08 -5.86
N ILE A 16 -5.57 -13.94 -5.68
CA ILE A 16 -4.18 -13.51 -5.40
C ILE A 16 -3.65 -12.62 -6.53
N GLN A 17 -3.90 -12.99 -7.79
CA GLN A 17 -3.48 -12.19 -8.94
C GLN A 17 -4.15 -10.81 -8.97
N ARG A 18 -5.46 -10.73 -8.70
CA ARG A 18 -6.19 -9.44 -8.63
C ARG A 18 -5.65 -8.55 -7.51
N ALA A 19 -5.40 -9.11 -6.33
CA ALA A 19 -4.80 -8.38 -5.22
C ALA A 19 -3.41 -7.84 -5.59
N THR A 20 -2.58 -8.69 -6.21
CA THR A 20 -1.23 -8.31 -6.67
C THR A 20 -1.29 -7.19 -7.73
N ILE A 21 -2.21 -7.25 -8.69
CA ILE A 21 -2.37 -6.18 -9.70
C ILE A 21 -2.73 -4.84 -9.04
N MET A 22 -3.60 -4.86 -8.01
CA MET A 22 -3.94 -3.64 -7.28
C MET A 22 -2.71 -3.07 -6.54
N MET A 23 -1.94 -3.93 -5.87
CA MET A 23 -0.69 -3.54 -5.20
C MET A 23 0.32 -2.99 -6.20
N ASP A 24 0.59 -3.69 -7.30
CA ASP A 24 1.48 -3.24 -8.36
C ASP A 24 1.10 -1.84 -8.86
N ASN A 25 -0.19 -1.57 -9.07
CA ASN A 25 -0.67 -0.25 -9.50
C ASN A 25 -0.42 0.86 -8.47
N ASP A 26 -0.47 0.57 -7.18
CA ASP A 26 -0.24 1.55 -6.13
C ASP A 26 1.26 1.75 -5.85
N PHE A 27 1.99 0.67 -5.58
CA PHE A 27 3.41 0.71 -5.19
C PHE A 27 4.31 1.24 -6.30
N ARG A 28 4.03 0.92 -7.57
CA ARG A 28 4.83 1.44 -8.70
C ARG A 28 4.59 2.92 -8.97
N GLN A 29 3.52 3.49 -8.43
CA GLN A 29 3.11 4.88 -8.65
C GLN A 29 3.33 5.75 -7.40
N ILE A 30 4.11 5.28 -6.43
CA ILE A 30 4.50 6.07 -5.26
C ILE A 30 5.18 7.35 -5.72
N VAL A 31 4.82 8.47 -5.09
CA VAL A 31 5.42 9.79 -5.33
C VAL A 31 5.93 10.41 -4.03
N ALA A 32 7.08 11.08 -4.11
CA ALA A 32 7.60 11.84 -2.98
C ALA A 32 6.80 13.14 -2.80
N ARG A 33 5.77 13.09 -1.96
CA ARG A 33 4.95 14.26 -1.62
C ARG A 33 4.62 14.25 -0.13
N LYS A 34 4.70 15.41 0.51
CA LYS A 34 4.20 15.61 1.88
C LYS A 34 2.67 15.71 1.86
N SER A 35 1.99 15.13 2.85
CA SER A 35 0.54 15.32 3.05
C SER A 35 0.22 15.70 4.49
N ARG A 36 -0.89 16.41 4.68
CA ARG A 36 -1.39 16.76 6.02
C ARG A 36 -2.27 15.65 6.57
N LEU A 37 -1.98 15.19 7.78
CA LEU A 37 -2.89 14.34 8.54
C LEU A 37 -3.83 15.26 9.32
N ASP A 38 -5.14 15.08 9.13
CA ASP A 38 -6.21 15.64 9.97
C ASP A 38 -6.09 17.16 10.24
N GLY A 39 -5.81 17.94 9.21
CA GLY A 39 -5.73 19.41 9.29
C GLY A 39 -4.50 19.96 10.02
N ASP A 40 -3.60 19.10 10.51
CA ASP A 40 -2.38 19.50 11.20
C ASP A 40 -1.26 19.91 10.21
N THR A 41 -0.09 20.25 10.76
CA THR A 41 1.14 20.51 10.00
C THR A 41 1.47 19.34 9.04
N PRO A 42 1.97 19.62 7.81
CA PRO A 42 2.31 18.57 6.87
C PRO A 42 3.30 17.58 7.49
N SER A 43 2.99 16.28 7.43
CA SER A 43 3.92 15.27 7.91
C SER A 43 5.15 15.25 7.01
N ASN A 44 6.34 15.23 7.61
CA ASN A 44 7.59 15.05 6.88
C ASN A 44 7.80 13.59 6.42
N LYS A 45 6.91 12.66 6.82
CA LYS A 45 6.97 11.26 6.39
C LYS A 45 6.27 11.11 5.04
N LEU A 46 7.05 10.82 4.00
CA LEU A 46 6.55 10.55 2.64
C LEU A 46 5.95 9.14 2.52
N LEU A 47 6.41 8.23 3.38
CA LEU A 47 5.94 6.87 3.53
C LEU A 47 5.90 6.54 5.03
N GLN A 48 4.83 5.91 5.46
CA GLN A 48 4.65 5.45 6.84
C GLN A 48 4.48 3.95 6.82
N ALA A 49 5.25 3.25 7.65
CA ALA A 49 5.13 1.82 7.85
C ALA A 49 5.43 1.52 9.32
N SER A 50 4.50 0.84 9.99
CA SER A 50 4.69 0.40 11.38
C SER A 50 3.67 -0.67 11.73
N GLU A 51 3.96 -1.40 12.82
CA GLU A 51 2.96 -2.20 13.52
C GLU A 51 1.73 -1.35 13.85
N TYR A 52 0.54 -1.94 13.69
CA TYR A 52 -0.76 -1.36 14.03
C TYR A 52 -1.15 -0.10 13.25
N LEU A 53 -0.40 0.29 12.21
CA LEU A 53 -0.76 1.43 11.36
C LEU A 53 -2.10 1.15 10.65
N LEU A 54 -2.99 2.15 10.62
CA LEU A 54 -4.36 2.03 10.09
C LEU A 54 -5.22 0.98 10.84
N ASP A 55 -4.98 0.78 12.13
CA ASP A 55 -5.63 -0.25 12.94
C ASP A 55 -5.38 -1.68 12.41
N SER A 56 -4.24 -1.89 11.74
CA SER A 56 -3.83 -3.22 11.29
C SER A 56 -3.63 -4.17 12.47
N SER A 57 -4.01 -5.43 12.31
CA SER A 57 -3.62 -6.52 13.22
C SER A 57 -2.16 -6.98 13.04
N SER A 58 -1.47 -6.45 12.02
CA SER A 58 -0.06 -6.71 11.67
C SER A 58 0.64 -5.37 11.40
N GLU A 59 1.67 -5.34 10.53
CA GLU A 59 2.14 -4.06 10.02
C GLU A 59 1.08 -3.44 9.09
N GLY A 60 1.11 -2.12 9.00
CA GLY A 60 0.41 -1.38 7.98
C GLY A 60 1.38 -0.45 7.26
N ILE A 61 1.03 -0.08 6.03
CA ILE A 61 1.78 0.90 5.25
C ILE A 61 0.84 1.94 4.66
N MET A 62 1.31 3.18 4.56
CA MET A 62 0.57 4.28 3.96
C MET A 62 1.52 5.20 3.19
N PHE A 63 1.11 5.59 2.00
CA PHE A 63 1.89 6.46 1.11
C PHE A 63 0.99 7.21 0.13
N ILE A 64 1.60 8.13 -0.61
CA ILE A 64 0.93 8.88 -1.67
C ILE A 64 1.32 8.28 -3.01
N ARG A 65 0.32 8.08 -3.87
CA ARG A 65 0.52 7.65 -5.26
C ARG A 65 0.00 8.69 -6.25
N SER A 66 0.60 8.74 -7.43
CA SER A 66 0.02 9.45 -8.58
C SER A 66 -1.28 8.75 -9.03
N GLY A 67 -2.28 9.53 -9.41
CA GLY A 67 -3.52 9.01 -10.00
C GLY A 67 -3.33 8.54 -11.44
N TRP A 68 -4.43 8.11 -12.05
CA TRP A 68 -4.50 7.92 -13.49
C TRP A 68 -4.34 9.27 -14.20
N GLN A 69 -3.61 9.28 -15.32
CA GLN A 69 -3.55 10.47 -16.16
C GLN A 69 -4.96 10.81 -16.62
N ASN A 70 -5.36 12.06 -16.40
CA ASN A 70 -6.64 12.63 -16.83
C ASN A 70 -6.47 13.21 -18.24
N PRO A 71 -6.81 12.46 -19.31
CA PRO A 71 -6.36 12.80 -20.66
C PRO A 71 -7.09 14.00 -21.26
N GLN A 72 -8.20 14.45 -20.66
CA GLN A 72 -9.04 15.52 -21.18
C GLN A 72 -9.07 16.77 -20.29
N ALA A 73 -8.43 16.76 -19.12
CA ALA A 73 -8.47 17.84 -18.11
C ALA A 73 -9.89 18.36 -17.77
N MET A 74 -10.94 17.62 -18.16
CA MET A 74 -12.34 18.07 -18.11
C MET A 74 -12.87 18.13 -16.66
N PHE A 75 -12.14 17.53 -15.73
CA PHE A 75 -12.29 17.68 -14.28
C PHE A 75 -10.94 18.11 -13.69
N PRO A 76 -10.90 18.99 -12.66
CA PRO A 76 -9.68 19.42 -11.97
C PRO A 76 -9.11 18.31 -11.08
N ARG A 77 -8.77 17.19 -11.71
CA ARG A 77 -8.36 15.93 -11.09
C ARG A 77 -6.99 15.55 -11.63
N GLY A 78 -5.95 16.12 -11.02
CA GLY A 78 -4.62 15.53 -11.01
C GLY A 78 -4.58 14.63 -9.78
N ASP A 79 -5.11 13.41 -9.90
CA ASP A 79 -5.62 12.63 -8.76
C ASP A 79 -4.52 11.95 -7.97
N ILE A 80 -3.63 12.73 -7.37
CA ILE A 80 -2.80 12.24 -6.27
C ILE A 80 -3.75 11.72 -5.20
N THR A 81 -3.52 10.50 -4.73
CA THR A 81 -4.36 9.86 -3.70
C THR A 81 -3.49 9.26 -2.61
N ARG A 82 -3.94 9.39 -1.38
CA ARG A 82 -3.37 8.66 -0.24
C ARG A 82 -3.96 7.26 -0.20
N VAL A 83 -3.10 6.26 -0.14
CA VAL A 83 -3.46 4.84 -0.05
C VAL A 83 -2.68 4.17 1.06
N GLY A 84 -3.24 3.10 1.58
CA GLY A 84 -2.58 2.25 2.55
C GLY A 84 -3.08 0.82 2.50
N TYR A 85 -2.33 -0.05 3.15
CA TYR A 85 -2.59 -1.48 3.23
C TYR A 85 -2.48 -1.92 4.69
N ARG A 86 -3.40 -2.81 5.10
CA ARG A 86 -3.47 -3.37 6.46
C ARG A 86 -4.03 -4.78 6.45
N ILE A 87 -3.90 -5.47 7.57
CA ILE A 87 -4.62 -6.73 7.84
C ILE A 87 -5.73 -6.47 8.86
N GLU A 88 -6.97 -6.76 8.49
CA GLU A 88 -8.11 -6.78 9.40
C GLU A 88 -8.89 -8.09 9.20
N ASP A 89 -9.18 -8.82 10.28
CA ASP A 89 -9.87 -10.11 10.26
C ASP A 89 -9.30 -11.13 9.23
N ASP A 90 -7.97 -11.29 9.21
CA ASP A 90 -7.24 -12.11 8.22
C ASP A 90 -7.50 -11.75 6.75
N LYS A 91 -7.77 -10.47 6.49
CA LYS A 91 -7.96 -9.93 5.14
C LYS A 91 -6.94 -8.84 4.87
N LEU A 92 -6.29 -8.93 3.72
CA LEU A 92 -5.59 -7.79 3.16
C LEU A 92 -6.61 -6.76 2.70
N GLU A 93 -6.59 -5.61 3.33
CA GLU A 93 -7.42 -4.47 2.96
C GLU A 93 -6.59 -3.36 2.34
N ARG A 94 -7.15 -2.75 1.30
CA ARG A 94 -6.70 -1.48 0.76
C ARG A 94 -7.56 -0.37 1.32
N VAL A 95 -6.91 0.60 1.94
CA VAL A 95 -7.48 1.81 2.51
C VAL A 95 -7.12 2.98 1.59
N TRP A 96 -8.06 3.84 1.24
CA TRP A 96 -7.74 5.06 0.49
C TRP A 96 -8.64 6.22 0.85
N PHE A 97 -8.13 7.43 0.59
CA PHE A 97 -8.81 8.68 0.88
C PHE A 97 -9.22 9.36 -0.41
N ARG A 98 -10.36 10.05 -0.42
CA ARG A 98 -10.86 10.73 -1.61
C ARG A 98 -9.98 11.93 -1.98
N TYR A 99 -9.37 12.56 -0.99
CA TYR A 99 -8.42 13.66 -1.17
C TYR A 99 -7.12 13.38 -0.39
N PRO A 100 -5.95 13.85 -0.87
CA PRO A 100 -4.67 13.69 -0.18
C PRO A 100 -4.60 14.35 1.19
N ASP A 101 -5.29 15.47 1.36
CA ASP A 101 -5.38 16.20 2.62
C ASP A 101 -6.78 15.94 3.19
N THR A 102 -6.84 15.17 4.28
CA THR A 102 -8.10 14.80 4.92
C THR A 102 -8.58 15.93 5.79
N VAL A 103 -9.88 16.22 5.73
CA VAL A 103 -10.54 17.04 6.75
C VAL A 103 -10.72 16.18 8.00
N VAL A 104 -10.61 16.79 9.18
CA VAL A 104 -10.82 16.09 10.46
C VAL A 104 -12.12 15.28 10.41
N GLY A 105 -12.01 13.97 10.67
CA GLY A 105 -13.16 13.05 10.71
C GLY A 105 -13.57 12.41 9.37
N GLU A 106 -12.83 12.63 8.28
CA GLU A 106 -13.06 11.90 7.02
C GLU A 106 -12.74 10.40 7.19
N LYS A 107 -13.75 9.55 7.04
CA LYS A 107 -13.56 8.10 7.06
C LYS A 107 -12.91 7.62 5.77
N PRO A 108 -11.86 6.80 5.83
CA PRO A 108 -11.28 6.23 4.62
C PRO A 108 -12.26 5.27 3.95
N LEU A 109 -12.09 5.12 2.64
CA LEU A 109 -12.73 4.06 1.88
C LEU A 109 -11.88 2.79 1.99
N VAL A 110 -12.54 1.66 2.16
CA VAL A 110 -11.89 0.36 2.40
C VAL A 110 -12.35 -0.66 1.35
N ARG A 111 -11.42 -1.48 0.88
CA ARG A 111 -11.68 -2.59 -0.04
C ARG A 111 -10.86 -3.80 0.39
N VAL A 112 -11.55 -4.90 0.65
CA VAL A 112 -10.92 -6.21 0.81
C VAL A 112 -10.32 -6.65 -0.53
N LEU A 113 -9.02 -6.91 -0.55
CA LEU A 113 -8.29 -7.37 -1.73
C LEU A 113 -8.12 -8.88 -1.74
N LEU A 114 -7.79 -9.45 -0.59
CA LEU A 114 -7.50 -10.88 -0.46
C LEU A 114 -7.87 -11.37 0.94
N THR A 115 -8.55 -12.51 1.01
CA THR A 115 -8.87 -13.18 2.28
C THR A 115 -7.80 -14.21 2.64
N GLY A 116 -7.73 -14.60 3.91
CA GLY A 116 -6.79 -15.60 4.39
C GLY A 116 -5.35 -15.12 4.39
N VAL A 117 -5.14 -13.83 4.63
CA VAL A 117 -3.81 -13.21 4.81
C VAL A 117 -3.64 -12.93 6.30
N THR A 118 -2.75 -13.68 6.97
CA THR A 118 -2.60 -13.63 8.43
C THR A 118 -1.54 -12.65 8.89
N GLU A 119 -0.58 -12.32 8.03
CA GLU A 119 0.51 -11.41 8.36
C GLU A 119 0.90 -10.57 7.14
N LEU A 120 1.28 -9.32 7.41
CA LEU A 120 1.81 -8.39 6.45
C LEU A 120 3.07 -7.75 7.05
N LYS A 121 4.18 -7.86 6.34
CA LYS A 121 5.48 -7.30 6.73
C LYS A 121 6.11 -6.53 5.59
N PHE A 122 6.94 -5.55 5.94
CA PHE A 122 7.66 -4.72 4.99
C PHE A 122 9.15 -4.71 5.28
N GLU A 123 9.94 -4.74 4.21
CA GLU A 123 11.35 -4.35 4.27
C GLU A 123 11.63 -3.23 3.27
N PHE A 124 12.62 -2.41 3.58
CA PHE A 124 12.95 -1.19 2.86
C PHE A 124 14.40 -1.23 2.44
N TYR A 125 14.65 -1.06 1.13
CA TYR A 125 15.99 -1.02 0.57
C TYR A 125 16.52 0.42 0.58
N TYR A 126 17.64 0.63 1.27
CA TYR A 126 18.38 1.88 1.28
C TYR A 126 19.82 1.64 1.74
N ASP A 127 20.74 2.56 1.44
CA ASP A 127 22.17 2.44 1.81
C ASP A 127 22.76 1.06 1.41
N LYS A 128 22.29 0.51 0.28
CA LYS A 128 22.64 -0.80 -0.29
C LYS A 128 22.25 -2.03 0.52
N LYS A 129 21.30 -1.94 1.44
CA LYS A 129 20.82 -3.07 2.27
C LYS A 129 19.32 -2.99 2.56
N TRP A 130 18.77 -4.13 2.95
CA TRP A 130 17.38 -4.25 3.42
C TRP A 130 17.28 -3.94 4.91
N HIS A 131 16.19 -3.30 5.29
CA HIS A 131 15.87 -2.91 6.64
C HIS A 131 14.41 -3.17 6.95
N GLU A 132 14.12 -3.75 8.12
CA GLU A 132 12.75 -4.05 8.57
C GLU A 132 11.94 -2.79 8.95
N LYS A 133 12.61 -1.69 9.28
CA LYS A 133 11.95 -0.46 9.74
C LYS A 133 12.25 0.72 8.82
N TRP A 134 11.22 1.51 8.56
CA TRP A 134 11.34 2.78 7.86
C TRP A 134 11.11 3.97 8.80
N ASN A 135 12.17 4.75 9.04
CA ASN A 135 12.15 5.90 9.95
C ASN A 135 12.77 7.18 9.32
N LYS A 136 13.09 7.17 8.02
CA LYS A 136 13.66 8.34 7.34
C LYS A 136 12.56 9.34 6.95
N GLU A 137 12.84 10.63 7.14
CA GLU A 137 11.96 11.73 6.75
C GLU A 137 12.37 12.32 5.39
N ASN A 138 11.42 12.96 4.71
CA ASN A 138 11.62 13.70 3.44
C ASN A 138 12.21 12.87 2.28
N THR A 139 12.28 11.56 2.42
CA THR A 139 12.76 10.64 1.40
C THR A 139 11.88 9.40 1.33
N LEU A 140 11.97 8.71 0.20
CA LEU A 140 11.43 7.36 0.01
C LEU A 140 12.59 6.34 0.06
N PRO A 141 12.30 5.06 0.34
CA PRO A 141 13.25 3.98 0.12
C PRO A 141 13.51 3.82 -1.38
N GLU A 142 14.62 3.18 -1.76
CA GLU A 142 14.92 2.82 -3.16
C GLU A 142 14.08 1.61 -3.60
N GLY A 143 13.68 0.76 -2.65
CA GLY A 143 12.80 -0.37 -2.89
C GLY A 143 12.01 -0.79 -1.66
N ILE A 144 10.87 -1.43 -1.89
CA ILE A 144 9.99 -1.96 -0.84
C ILE A 144 9.76 -3.43 -1.13
N LYS A 145 10.08 -4.29 -0.17
CA LYS A 145 9.65 -5.69 -0.16
C LYS A 145 8.37 -5.77 0.67
N VAL A 146 7.36 -6.38 0.09
CA VAL A 146 6.09 -6.69 0.77
C VAL A 146 6.03 -8.19 0.93
N ILE A 147 5.87 -8.65 2.17
CA ILE A 147 5.80 -10.06 2.55
C ILE A 147 4.39 -10.30 3.09
N MET A 148 3.66 -11.22 2.49
CA MET A 148 2.32 -11.61 2.92
C MET A 148 2.29 -13.09 3.27
N THR A 149 1.87 -13.44 4.48
CA THR A 149 1.66 -14.84 4.86
C THR A 149 0.22 -15.24 4.57
N LEU A 150 0.02 -16.18 3.64
CA LEU A 150 -1.27 -16.75 3.33
C LEU A 150 -1.50 -18.05 4.10
N LYS A 151 -2.71 -18.25 4.64
CA LYS A 151 -3.08 -19.47 5.39
C LYS A 151 -2.84 -20.77 4.61
N ASP A 152 -3.01 -20.72 3.30
CA ASP A 152 -3.02 -21.86 2.39
C ASP A 152 -1.71 -22.05 1.60
N LEU A 153 -0.90 -21.00 1.45
CA LEU A 153 0.30 -21.02 0.60
C LEU A 153 1.58 -20.59 1.32
N GLY A 154 1.50 -20.13 2.57
CA GLY A 154 2.64 -19.56 3.28
C GLY A 154 3.03 -18.20 2.73
N ASP A 155 4.32 -17.89 2.76
CA ASP A 155 4.82 -16.56 2.46
C ASP A 155 4.88 -16.29 0.95
N ILE A 156 4.35 -15.13 0.55
CA ILE A 156 4.47 -14.56 -0.78
C ILE A 156 5.19 -13.22 -0.67
N GLU A 157 6.24 -13.07 -1.46
CA GLU A 157 7.05 -11.86 -1.49
C GLU A 157 6.88 -11.10 -2.81
N ARG A 158 6.86 -9.77 -2.71
CA ARG A 158 6.88 -8.85 -3.85
C ARG A 158 7.87 -7.74 -3.59
N ILE A 159 8.71 -7.44 -4.58
CA ILE A 159 9.67 -6.33 -4.50
C ILE A 159 9.27 -5.26 -5.52
N TYR A 160 9.16 -4.02 -5.04
CA TYR A 160 8.85 -2.85 -5.83
C TYR A 160 10.05 -1.89 -5.80
N LEU A 161 10.48 -1.46 -6.98
CA LEU A 161 11.39 -0.33 -7.10
C LEU A 161 10.58 0.95 -6.93
N VAL A 162 11.09 1.86 -6.11
CA VAL A 162 10.46 3.16 -5.88
C VAL A 162 11.23 4.20 -6.69
N PRO A 163 10.54 5.09 -7.44
CA PRO A 163 11.22 6.13 -8.19
C PRO A 163 12.10 6.98 -7.26
N SER A 164 13.32 7.27 -7.68
CA SER A 164 14.22 8.19 -6.99
C SER A 164 13.70 9.63 -7.13
N SER A 165 12.73 10.00 -6.30
CA SER A 165 12.30 11.39 -6.15
C SER A 165 12.64 11.81 -4.72
N ALA A 166 13.72 12.56 -4.54
CA ALA A 166 13.99 13.26 -3.29
C ALA A 166 13.30 14.64 -3.36
N LEU A 167 12.60 15.04 -2.30
CA LEU A 167 12.18 16.44 -2.18
C LEU A 167 13.41 17.28 -1.82
N PRO A 168 13.63 18.46 -2.44
CA PRO A 168 14.67 19.38 -2.00
C PRO A 168 14.44 19.77 -0.53
N LYS A 169 15.54 19.91 0.21
CA LYS A 169 15.53 20.31 1.64
C LYS A 169 14.96 21.70 1.83
#